data_AF-A0A3C0DUX4-F1
#
_entry.id   AF-A0A3C0DUX4-F1
#
_cell.length_a   1.000
_cell.length_b   1.000
_cell.length_c   1.000
_cell.angle_alpha   90.00
_cell.angle_beta   90.00
_cell.angle_gamma   90.00
#
_symmetry.space_group_name_H-M   'P 1'
#
loop_
_entity.id
_entity.type
_entity.pdbx_description
1 polymer ?
#
loop_
_entity_poly.entity_id
_entity_poly.type
_entity_poly.pdbx_seq_one_letter_code
_entity_poly.pdbx_strand_id
1 'polypeptide(L)'
;ILSGDDALTLPFMSVGADGVISVASNILPKQISMMVNAYTAGQVRKALNLHQKYYPIFRDLFIETNPVPAKAALAMMGKCEEEYRLPLCKISPANRAQLVKTLKSCGVIKK
;
A
#
# COMPACT_ATOMS: atom_id res chain seq x y z
N ILE A 1 12.07 15.35 -5.38
CA ILE A 1 10.76 15.35 -4.66
C ILE A 1 10.34 13.90 -4.45
N LEU A 2 9.72 13.55 -3.30
CA LEU A 2 9.17 12.21 -3.07
C LEU A 2 7.65 12.30 -2.85
N SER A 3 6.88 11.38 -3.44
CA SER A 3 5.44 11.26 -3.15
C SER A 3 5.23 10.83 -1.68
N GLY A 4 4.25 11.45 -1.02
CA GLY A 4 3.76 11.00 0.30
C GLY A 4 2.54 10.09 0.22
N ASP A 5 2.05 9.81 -0.99
CA ASP A 5 0.86 8.99 -1.25
C ASP A 5 1.17 7.89 -2.27
N ASP A 6 0.88 6.64 -1.91
CA ASP A 6 1.11 5.47 -2.74
C ASP A 6 0.30 5.53 -4.06
N ALA A 7 -0.95 6.00 -3.99
CA ALA A 7 -1.84 6.12 -5.16
C ALA A 7 -1.38 7.22 -6.13
N LEU A 8 -0.62 8.21 -5.64
CA LEU A 8 -0.11 9.31 -6.47
C LEU A 8 1.35 9.12 -6.90
N THR A 9 2.00 8.00 -6.54
CA THR A 9 3.42 7.78 -6.84
C THR A 9 3.74 7.92 -8.33
N LEU A 10 3.01 7.22 -9.22
CA LEU A 10 3.27 7.32 -10.66
C LEU A 10 2.95 8.70 -11.24
N PRO A 11 1.80 9.33 -10.93
CA PRO A 11 1.55 10.72 -11.32
C PRO A 11 2.67 11.68 -10.90
N PHE A 12 3.14 11.58 -9.66
CA PHE A 12 4.25 12.41 -9.15
C PHE A 12 5.54 12.15 -9.92
N MET A 13 5.90 10.88 -10.13
CA MET A 13 7.10 10.55 -10.90
C MET A 13 7.01 11.02 -12.35
N SER A 14 5.80 11.08 -12.94
CA SER A 14 5.59 11.59 -14.29
C SER A 14 5.83 13.07 -14.51
N VAL A 15 5.91 13.83 -13.42
CA VAL A 15 6.20 15.28 -13.45
C VAL A 15 7.51 15.62 -12.73
N GLY A 16 8.39 14.63 -12.52
CA GLY A 16 9.74 14.86 -12.02
C GLY A 16 9.98 14.51 -10.54
N ALA A 17 9.09 13.77 -9.88
CA ALA A 17 9.41 13.19 -8.57
C ALA A 17 10.34 11.97 -8.70
N ASP A 18 11.15 11.75 -7.67
CA ASP A 18 12.22 10.74 -7.63
C ASP A 18 11.76 9.40 -7.02
N GLY A 19 10.57 9.36 -6.42
CA GLY A 19 10.07 8.16 -5.73
C GLY A 19 8.96 8.46 -4.74
N VAL A 20 8.91 7.66 -3.66
CA VAL A 20 7.82 7.68 -2.67
C VAL A 20 8.34 7.36 -1.26
N ILE A 21 7.79 8.04 -0.26
CA ILE A 21 7.79 7.61 1.14
C ILE A 21 6.46 6.89 1.37
N SER A 22 6.52 5.56 1.41
CA SER A 22 5.37 4.70 1.14
C SER A 22 4.80 4.04 2.40
N VAL A 23 3.46 4.06 2.55
CA VAL A 23 2.75 3.25 3.54
C VAL A 23 2.69 1.81 3.07
N ALA A 24 2.31 1.58 1.80
CA ALA A 24 2.15 0.25 1.21
C ALA A 24 3.43 -0.60 1.24
N SER A 25 4.61 0.04 1.28
CA SER A 25 5.90 -0.63 1.39
C SER A 25 6.05 -1.49 2.65
N ASN A 26 5.29 -1.21 3.71
CA ASN A 26 5.27 -2.06 4.91
C ASN A 26 4.76 -3.48 4.63
N ILE A 27 3.81 -3.63 3.70
CA ILE A 27 3.18 -4.92 3.39
C ILE A 27 3.61 -5.48 2.02
N LEU A 28 4.06 -4.62 1.10
CA LEU A 28 4.44 -4.95 -0.27
C LEU A 28 5.78 -4.29 -0.69
N PRO A 29 6.87 -4.43 0.09
CA PRO A 29 8.11 -3.68 -0.15
C PRO A 29 8.72 -3.97 -1.52
N LYS A 30 8.75 -5.25 -1.91
CA LYS A 30 9.30 -5.70 -3.21
C LYS A 30 8.54 -5.10 -4.38
N GLN A 31 7.21 -5.06 -4.31
CA GLN A 31 6.34 -4.63 -5.38
C GLN A 31 6.41 -3.11 -5.58
N ILE A 32 6.44 -2.34 -4.48
CA ILE A 32 6.63 -0.89 -4.53
C ILE A 32 8.00 -0.55 -5.13
N SER A 33 9.06 -1.19 -4.65
CA SER A 33 10.42 -0.99 -5.20
C SER A 33 10.49 -1.36 -6.69
N MET A 34 9.88 -2.48 -7.09
CA MET A 34 9.80 -2.87 -8.51
C MET A 34 9.06 -1.84 -9.37
N MET A 35 8.00 -1.22 -8.85
CA MET A 35 7.23 -0.19 -9.56
C MET A 35 8.04 1.08 -9.78
N VAL A 36 8.66 1.60 -8.71
CA VAL A 36 9.51 2.80 -8.76
C VAL A 36 10.70 2.57 -9.69
N ASN A 37 11.44 1.46 -9.50
CA ASN A 37 12.60 1.13 -10.34
C ASN A 37 12.22 0.94 -11.82
N ALA A 38 11.06 0.34 -12.10
CA ALA A 38 10.58 0.21 -13.47
C ALA A 38 10.33 1.58 -14.10
N TYR A 39 9.75 2.53 -13.36
CA TYR A 39 9.55 3.88 -13.85
C TYR A 39 10.87 4.61 -14.11
N THR A 40 11.80 4.59 -13.13
CA THR A 40 13.12 5.21 -13.25
C THR A 40 13.94 4.62 -14.40
N ALA A 41 13.78 3.34 -14.71
CA ALA A 41 14.42 2.68 -15.85
C ALA A 41 13.72 2.95 -17.21
N GLY A 42 12.76 3.87 -17.27
CA GLY A 42 11.99 4.18 -18.50
C GLY A 42 10.95 3.12 -18.88
N GLN A 43 10.74 2.07 -18.07
CA GLN A 43 9.78 1.00 -18.31
C GLN A 43 8.36 1.40 -17.85
N VAL A 44 7.86 2.53 -18.36
CA VAL A 44 6.61 3.18 -17.90
C VAL A 44 5.42 2.24 -17.92
N ARG A 45 5.25 1.43 -18.98
CA ARG A 45 4.13 0.48 -19.08
C ARG A 45 4.17 -0.61 -18.00
N LYS A 46 5.37 -1.08 -17.64
CA LYS A 46 5.55 -2.05 -16.55
C LYS A 46 5.23 -1.42 -15.20
N ALA A 47 5.68 -0.18 -14.98
CA ALA A 47 5.35 0.57 -13.78
C ALA A 47 3.83 0.77 -13.66
N LEU A 48 3.15 1.17 -14.74
CA LEU A 48 1.69 1.33 -14.79
C LEU A 48 0.94 0.02 -14.49
N ASN A 49 1.38 -1.10 -15.07
CA ASN A 49 0.77 -2.40 -14.79
C ASN A 49 0.89 -2.79 -13.30
N LEU A 50 2.05 -2.52 -12.68
CA LEU A 50 2.25 -2.75 -11.25
C LEU A 50 1.37 -1.81 -10.41
N HIS A 51 1.30 -0.54 -10.77
CA HIS A 51 0.46 0.45 -10.12
C HIS A 51 -1.01 0.04 -10.14
N GLN A 52 -1.56 -0.29 -11.31
CA GLN A 52 -2.96 -0.70 -11.45
C GLN A 52 -3.26 -2.00 -10.67
N LYS A 53 -2.33 -2.95 -10.68
CA LYS A 53 -2.47 -4.21 -9.93
C LYS A 53 -2.58 -3.98 -8.41
N TYR A 54 -1.81 -3.04 -7.86
CA TYR A 54 -1.76 -2.79 -6.42
C TYR A 54 -2.55 -1.54 -5.98
N TYR A 55 -3.18 -0.81 -6.92
CA TYR A 55 -4.04 0.33 -6.62
C TYR A 55 -5.12 0.04 -5.56
N PRO A 56 -5.78 -1.14 -5.55
CA PRO A 56 -6.73 -1.48 -4.50
C PRO A 56 -6.11 -1.45 -3.10
N ILE A 57 -4.84 -1.84 -2.95
CA ILE A 57 -4.10 -1.75 -1.69
C ILE A 57 -3.85 -0.29 -1.31
N PHE A 58 -3.43 0.54 -2.27
CA PHE A 58 -3.16 1.96 -2.00
C PHE A 58 -4.40 2.67 -1.49
N ARG A 59 -5.58 2.34 -2.05
CA ARG A 59 -6.84 2.88 -1.56
C ARG A 59 -7.24 2.29 -0.20
N ASP A 60 -7.23 0.98 -0.06
CA ASP A 60 -7.81 0.32 1.14
C ASP A 60 -6.90 0.45 2.37
N LEU A 61 -5.61 0.77 2.21
CA LEU A 61 -4.75 1.18 3.33
C LEU A 61 -5.13 2.54 3.94
N PHE A 62 -6.02 3.28 3.28
CA PHE A 62 -6.56 4.58 3.71
C PHE A 62 -8.10 4.54 3.83
N ILE A 63 -8.72 3.35 3.90
CA ILE A 63 -10.17 3.20 4.15
C ILE A 63 -10.59 3.75 5.53
N GLU A 64 -9.62 3.80 6.45
CA GLU A 64 -9.67 4.51 7.73
C GLU A 64 -8.34 5.23 7.95
N THR A 65 -8.26 6.06 9.00
CA THR A 65 -7.07 6.84 9.33
C THR A 65 -5.79 5.99 9.41
N ASN A 66 -4.79 6.35 8.60
CA ASN A 66 -3.46 5.77 8.70
C ASN A 66 -2.84 6.06 10.09
N PRO A 67 -2.15 5.09 10.75
CA PRO A 67 -1.70 3.79 10.27
C PRO A 67 -2.62 2.58 10.59
N VAL A 68 -3.88 2.80 10.97
CA VAL A 68 -4.76 1.71 11.45
C VAL A 68 -4.90 0.57 10.43
N PRO A 69 -5.24 0.79 9.15
CA PRO A 69 -5.35 -0.30 8.18
C PRO A 69 -4.01 -0.98 7.88
N ALA A 70 -2.91 -0.22 7.83
CA ALA A 70 -1.58 -0.77 7.58
C ALA A 70 -1.11 -1.71 8.70
N LYS A 71 -1.36 -1.34 9.96
CA LYS A 71 -1.03 -2.18 11.11
C LYS A 71 -1.94 -3.42 11.18
N ALA A 72 -3.23 -3.26 10.88
CA ALA A 72 -4.15 -4.40 10.78
C ALA A 72 -3.68 -5.39 9.69
N ALA A 73 -3.25 -4.90 8.52
CA ALA A 73 -2.71 -5.75 7.46
C ALA A 73 -1.43 -6.49 7.90
N LEU A 74 -0.49 -5.81 8.56
CA LEU A 74 0.72 -6.45 9.10
C LEU A 74 0.39 -7.52 10.15
N ALA A 75 -0.59 -7.28 11.01
CA ALA A 75 -1.06 -8.27 11.98
C ALA A 75 -1.70 -9.49 11.28
N MET A 76 -2.50 -9.28 10.23
CA MET A 76 -3.05 -10.37 9.40
C MET A 76 -1.96 -11.17 8.68
N MET A 77 -0.81 -10.54 8.37
CA MET A 77 0.37 -11.20 7.82
C MET A 77 1.22 -11.93 8.89
N GLY A 78 0.83 -11.85 10.17
CA GLY A 78 1.60 -12.42 11.29
C GLY A 78 2.93 -11.71 11.54
N LYS A 79 3.02 -10.41 11.24
CA LYS A 79 4.27 -9.62 11.36
C LYS A 79 4.34 -8.75 12.61
N CYS A 80 3.21 -8.46 13.25
CA CYS A 80 3.15 -7.74 14.51
C CYS A 80 1.84 -8.04 15.25
N GLU A 81 1.73 -7.60 16.49
CA GLU A 81 0.46 -7.60 17.23
C GLU A 81 -0.43 -6.43 16.78
N GLU A 82 -1.75 -6.65 16.78
CA GLU A 82 -2.76 -5.65 16.39
C GLU A 82 -3.12 -4.74 17.58
N GLU A 83 -2.13 -4.04 18.11
CA GLU A 83 -2.27 -3.12 19.24
C GLU A 83 -2.17 -1.65 18.81
N TYR A 84 -2.93 -0.77 19.45
CA TYR A 84 -2.94 0.66 19.16
C TYR A 84 -2.85 1.46 20.46
N ARG A 85 -2.24 2.64 20.39
CA ARG A 85 -2.31 3.63 21.46
C ARG A 85 -3.38 4.65 21.11
N LEU A 86 -4.21 4.99 22.09
CA LEU A 86 -5.21 6.03 21.91
C LEU A 86 -4.55 7.34 21.45
N PRO A 87 -5.22 8.12 20.57
CA PRO A 87 -6.62 7.99 20.16
C PRO A 87 -6.90 6.98 19.03
N LEU A 88 -5.89 6.23 18.55
CA LEU A 88 -6.10 5.22 17.52
C LEU A 88 -6.78 3.98 18.08
N CYS A 89 -7.74 3.44 17.32
CA CYS A 89 -8.54 2.27 17.66
C CYS A 89 -8.41 1.20 16.57
N LYS A 90 -8.89 -0.02 16.88
CA LYS A 90 -8.97 -1.10 15.90
C LYS A 90 -9.88 -0.71 14.72
N ILE A 91 -9.50 -1.17 13.54
CA ILE A 91 -10.28 -1.00 12.32
C ILE A 91 -11.70 -1.56 12.50
N SER A 92 -12.71 -0.87 11.96
CA SER A 92 -14.09 -1.35 12.04
C SER A 92 -14.26 -2.72 11.37
N PRO A 93 -15.19 -3.59 11.84
CA PRO A 93 -15.37 -4.92 11.26
C PRO A 93 -15.65 -4.93 9.75
N ALA A 94 -16.46 -3.97 9.26
CA ALA A 94 -16.79 -3.83 7.85
C ALA A 94 -15.55 -3.49 7.01
N ASN A 95 -14.75 -2.50 7.44
CA ASN A 95 -13.53 -2.11 6.73
C ASN A 95 -12.44 -3.17 6.86
N ARG A 96 -12.38 -3.92 7.98
CA ARG A 96 -11.51 -5.08 8.14
C ARG A 96 -11.81 -6.16 7.09
N ALA A 97 -13.08 -6.46 6.87
CA ALA A 97 -13.50 -7.44 5.86
C ALA A 97 -13.12 -7.00 4.44
N GLN A 98 -13.31 -5.72 4.13
CA GLN A 98 -12.89 -5.13 2.85
C GLN A 98 -11.36 -5.20 2.67
N LEU A 99 -10.59 -4.83 3.69
CA LEU A 99 -9.13 -4.93 3.68
C LEU A 99 -8.66 -6.36 3.45
N VAL A 100 -9.24 -7.35 4.13
CA VAL A 100 -8.93 -8.78 3.93
C VAL A 100 -9.17 -9.21 2.48
N LYS A 101 -10.29 -8.79 1.87
CA LYS A 101 -10.61 -9.10 0.47
C LYS A 101 -9.53 -8.56 -0.47
N THR A 102 -9.08 -7.32 -0.24
CA THR A 102 -8.04 -6.67 -1.03
C THR A 102 -6.67 -7.31 -0.83
N LEU A 103 -6.29 -7.63 0.41
CA LEU A 103 -5.03 -8.34 0.69
C LEU A 103 -5.00 -9.71 0.00
N LYS A 104 -6.12 -10.45 -0.02
CA LYS A 104 -6.23 -11.72 -0.74
C LYS A 104 -6.16 -11.54 -2.26
N SER A 105 -6.87 -10.57 -2.84
CA SER A 105 -6.89 -10.35 -4.30
C SER A 105 -5.53 -9.90 -4.85
N CYS A 106 -4.75 -9.16 -4.06
CA CYS A 106 -3.40 -8.73 -4.41
C CYS A 106 -2.31 -9.75 -4.03
N GLY A 107 -2.67 -10.88 -3.43
CA GLY A 107 -1.75 -11.97 -3.07
C GLY A 107 -0.82 -11.66 -1.88
N VAL A 108 -1.24 -10.77 -0.98
CA VAL A 108 -0.48 -10.40 0.23
C VAL A 108 -0.62 -11.47 1.31
N ILE A 109 -1.84 -12.01 1.47
CA ILE A 109 -2.17 -13.08 2.42
C ILE A 109 -2.81 -14.26 1.69
N LYS A 110 -2.70 -15.47 2.25
CA LYS A 110 -3.27 -16.69 1.66
C LYS A 110 -4.81 -16.67 1.70
N LYS A 111 -5.44 -17.42 0.79
CA LYS A 111 -6.91 -17.58 0.72
C LYS A 111 -7.46 -18.21 2.00
#